data_AF-A0A2Z5JIW0-F1
#
_entry.id   AF-A0A2Z5JIW0-F1
#
_cell.length_a   1.000
_cell.length_b   1.000
_cell.length_c   1.000
_cell.angle_alpha   90.00
_cell.angle_beta   90.00
_cell.angle_gamma   90.00
#
_symmetry.space_group_name_H-M   'P 1'
#
loop_
_entity.id
_entity.type
_entity.pdbx_description
1 polymer ?
#
loop_
_entity_poly.entity_id
_entity_poly.type
_entity_poly.pdbx_seq_one_letter_code
_entity_poly.pdbx_strand_id
1 'polypeptide(L)' 'MSESPSIWEVRLGIHATRQQAEEIEERIVGLLCPDPDHAPPCPIPWSVSLLHGSGLEEDAPYPELVEQAEAEKHLRP' A
#
# COMPACT_ATOMS: atom_id res chain seq x y z
N MET A 1 -3.74 31.58 -3.51
CA MET A 1 -2.88 31.10 -4.61
C MET A 1 -3.34 29.70 -4.92
N SER A 2 -3.69 29.39 -6.16
CA SER A 2 -4.05 28.03 -6.56
C SER A 2 -2.77 27.20 -6.66
N GLU A 3 -2.68 26.10 -5.91
CA GLU A 3 -1.54 25.19 -6.00
C GLU A 3 -1.48 24.51 -7.38
N SER A 4 -0.27 24.33 -7.90
CA SER A 4 -0.04 23.52 -9.11
C SER A 4 0.04 22.04 -8.72
N PRO A 5 -0.43 21.11 -9.57
CA PRO A 5 -0.29 19.67 -9.31
C PRO A 5 1.18 19.29 -9.06
N SER A 6 1.40 18.42 -8.08
CA SER A 6 2.70 17.83 -7.73
C SER A 6 2.55 16.33 -7.55
N ILE A 7 3.67 15.59 -7.58
CA ILE A 7 3.66 14.16 -7.23
C ILE A 7 3.60 14.04 -5.72
N TRP A 8 2.64 13.27 -5.23
CA TRP A 8 2.47 12.92 -3.82
C TRP A 8 2.45 11.41 -3.68
N GLU A 9 3.18 10.87 -2.72
CA GLU A 9 3.22 9.44 -2.44
C GLU A 9 2.38 9.10 -1.21
N VAL A 10 1.50 8.11 -1.36
CA VAL A 10 0.76 7.50 -0.24
C VAL A 10 1.39 6.16 0.04
N ARG A 11 1.94 5.97 1.24
CA ARG A 11 2.61 4.73 1.66
C ARG A 11 1.75 3.99 2.68
N LEU A 12 1.63 2.68 2.49
CA LEU A 12 0.90 1.77 3.38
C LEU A 12 1.82 0.62 3.79
N GLY A 13 2.00 0.43 5.09
CA GLY A 13 2.71 -0.72 5.64
C GLY A 13 1.79 -1.92 5.81
N ILE A 14 2.25 -3.11 5.42
CA ILE A 14 1.54 -4.38 5.62
C ILE A 14 2.52 -5.45 6.10
N HIS A 15 2.22 -6.07 7.25
CA HIS A 15 2.96 -7.23 7.74
C HIS A 15 2.26 -8.50 7.27
N ALA A 16 2.69 -9.01 6.11
CA ALA A 16 2.05 -10.12 5.43
C ALA A 16 3.08 -10.97 4.66
N THR A 17 2.68 -12.16 4.21
CA THR A 17 3.43 -12.87 3.17
C THR A 17 3.37 -12.10 1.86
N ARG A 18 4.32 -12.37 0.94
CA ARG A 18 4.34 -11.74 -0.39
C ARG A 18 3.02 -11.92 -1.14
N GLN A 19 2.46 -13.14 -1.15
CA GLN A 19 1.20 -13.42 -1.83
C GLN A 19 0.04 -12.58 -1.25
N GLN A 20 -0.06 -12.50 0.08
CA GLN A 20 -1.09 -11.68 0.73
C GLN A 20 -0.93 -10.20 0.42
N ALA A 21 0.31 -9.72 0.28
CA ALA A 21 0.60 -8.35 -0.08
C ALA A 21 0.17 -8.03 -1.53
N GLU A 22 0.45 -8.94 -2.47
CA GLU A 22 0.00 -8.85 -3.87
C GLU A 22 -1.55 -8.88 -3.95
N GLU A 23 -2.22 -9.74 -3.18
CA GLU A 23 -3.69 -9.78 -3.12
C GLU A 23 -4.29 -8.47 -2.56
N ILE A 24 -3.62 -7.80 -1.62
CA ILE A 24 -4.05 -6.49 -1.09
C ILE A 24 -3.83 -5.40 -2.14
N GLU A 25 -2.70 -5.43 -2.86
CA GLU A 25 -2.41 -4.49 -3.95
C GLU A 25 -3.50 -4.54 -5.03
N GLU A 26 -3.90 -5.74 -5.48
CA GLU A 26 -4.99 -5.90 -6.46
C GLU A 26 -6.32 -5.32 -5.97
N ARG A 27 -6.62 -5.47 -4.67
CA ARG A 27 -7.83 -4.88 -4.07
C ARG A 27 -7.74 -3.36 -4.02
N ILE A 28 -6.59 -2.79 -3.71
CA ILE A 28 -6.37 -1.33 -3.72
C ILE A 28 -6.55 -0.78 -5.14
N VAL A 29 -6.02 -1.47 -6.15
CA VAL A 29 -6.22 -1.12 -7.57
C VAL A 29 -7.72 -1.06 -7.90
N GLY A 30 -8.49 -2.07 -7.49
CA GLY A 30 -9.95 -2.10 -7.70
C GLY A 30 -10.71 -1.01 -6.93
N LEU A 31 -10.21 -0.58 -5.76
CA LEU A 31 -10.82 0.52 -4.99
C LEU A 31 -10.57 1.88 -5.67
N LEU A 32 -9.38 2.10 -6.23
CA LEU A 32 -9.00 3.37 -6.89
C LEU A 32 -9.53 3.47 -8.32
N CYS A 33 -9.75 2.34 -9.00
CA CYS A 33 -10.42 2.24 -10.29
C CYS A 33 -11.70 1.40 -10.16
N PRO A 34 -12.79 1.97 -9.61
CA PRO A 34 -14.03 1.23 -9.38
C PRO A 34 -14.78 0.87 -10.68
N ASP A 35 -14.48 1.56 -11.78
CA ASP A 35 -14.97 1.26 -13.13
C ASP A 35 -13.80 0.87 -14.03
N PRO A 36 -13.46 -0.43 -14.16
CA PRO A 36 -12.34 -0.87 -14.99
C PRO A 36 -12.58 -0.64 -16.50
N ASP A 37 -13.83 -0.39 -16.91
CA ASP A 37 -14.22 -0.22 -18.31
C ASP A 37 -14.23 1.26 -18.74
N HIS A 38 -13.88 2.19 -17.85
CA HIS A 38 -13.77 3.60 -18.21
C HIS A 38 -12.69 3.82 -19.28
N ALA A 39 -12.92 4.77 -20.18
CA ALA A 39 -11.94 5.12 -21.19
C ALA A 39 -10.73 5.80 -20.52
N PRO A 40 -9.50 5.27 -20.66
CA PRO A 40 -8.31 5.89 -20.09
C PRO A 40 -8.03 7.27 -20.72
N PRO A 41 -7.36 8.19 -20.00
CA PRO A 41 -6.75 8.02 -18.67
C PRO A 41 -7.70 8.26 -17.49
N CYS A 42 -7.34 7.78 -16.30
CA CYS A 42 -8.05 8.07 -15.06
C CYS A 42 -8.12 9.59 -14.78
N PRO A 43 -9.20 10.11 -14.14
CA PRO A 43 -9.34 11.54 -13.82
C PRO A 43 -8.20 12.12 -12.98
N ILE A 44 -7.62 11.30 -12.09
CA ILE A 44 -6.35 11.56 -11.41
C ILE A 44 -5.40 10.43 -11.83
N PRO A 45 -4.29 10.71 -12.53
CA PRO A 45 -3.31 9.67 -12.88
C PRO A 45 -2.62 9.11 -11.64
N TRP A 46 -2.49 7.79 -11.54
CA TRP A 46 -1.82 7.13 -10.43
C TRP A 46 -1.16 5.82 -10.88
N SER A 47 -0.25 5.34 -10.05
CA SER A 47 0.37 4.01 -10.14
C SER A 47 0.58 3.49 -8.72
N VAL A 48 0.53 2.17 -8.55
CA VAL A 48 0.85 1.51 -7.28
C VAL A 48 2.16 0.73 -7.43
N SER A 49 2.94 0.67 -6.35
CA SER A 49 4.18 -0.09 -6.27
C SER A 49 4.17 -0.91 -4.99
N LEU A 50 4.38 -2.22 -5.11
CA LEU A 50 4.63 -3.08 -3.95
C LEU A 50 6.14 -3.20 -3.67
N LEU A 51 6.57 -2.78 -2.48
CA LEU A 51 7.96 -2.80 -2.05
C LEU A 51 8.17 -3.78 -0.90
N HIS A 52 9.24 -4.58 -0.96
CA HIS A 52 9.66 -5.41 0.18
C HIS A 52 10.39 -4.56 1.21
N GLY A 53 10.28 -4.89 2.51
CA GLY A 53 10.87 -4.13 3.61
C GLY A 53 12.39 -3.91 3.50
N SER A 54 13.11 -4.81 2.81
CA SER A 54 14.54 -4.66 2.53
C SER A 54 14.88 -3.62 1.45
N GLY A 55 13.89 -3.14 0.71
CA GLY A 55 14.02 -2.12 -0.33
C GLY A 55 13.54 -0.73 0.11
N LEU A 56 13.19 -0.56 1.39
CA LEU A 56 12.83 0.73 1.98
C LEU A 56 14.12 1.36 2.51
N GLU A 57 14.42 2.61 2.12
CA GLU A 57 15.55 3.37 2.67
C GLU A 57 15.36 3.61 4.19
N GLU A 58 16.47 3.88 4.89
CA GLU A 58 16.69 3.82 6.34
C GLU A 58 15.50 4.26 7.22
N ASP A 59 15.33 3.51 8.33
CA ASP A 59 14.18 3.39 9.23
C ASP A 59 13.03 2.54 8.65
N ALA A 60 12.95 1.27 9.08
CA ALA A 60 11.85 0.37 8.75
C ALA A 60 10.52 1.07 9.08
N PRO A 61 9.73 1.54 8.09
CA PRO A 61 8.79 2.64 8.31
C PRO A 61 7.52 2.26 9.10
N TYR A 62 7.46 1.07 9.70
CA TYR A 62 6.29 0.54 10.38
C TYR A 62 6.65 -0.53 11.44
N PRO A 63 7.52 -0.24 12.44
CA PRO A 63 7.89 -1.22 13.47
C PRO A 63 6.67 -1.77 14.22
N GLU A 64 5.63 -0.95 14.40
CA GLU A 64 4.38 -1.29 15.08
C GLU A 64 3.63 -2.45 14.42
N LEU A 65 3.79 -2.68 13.11
CA LEU A 65 3.14 -3.80 12.43
C LEU A 65 3.74 -5.14 12.84
N VAL A 66 5.05 -5.18 13.09
CA VAL A 66 5.74 -6.36 13.61
C VAL A 66 5.34 -6.59 15.06
N GLU A 67 5.38 -5.54 15.88
CA GLU A 67 4.99 -5.60 17.30
C GLU A 67 3.54 -6.10 17.47
N GLN A 68 2.61 -5.57 16.68
CA GLN A 68 1.22 -6.03 16.71
C GLN A 68 1.10 -7.51 16.31
N ALA A 69 1.75 -7.92 15.21
CA ALA A 69 1.70 -9.30 14.75
C ALA A 69 2.29 -10.28 15.77
N GLU A 70 3.33 -9.87 16.50
CA GLU A 70 3.89 -10.64 17.60
C GLU A 70 2.95 -10.73 18.80
N ALA A 71 2.35 -9.60 19.23
CA ALA A 71 1.37 -9.59 20.31
C ALA A 71 0.18 -10.51 20.01
N GLU A 72 -0.33 -10.49 18.78
CA GLU A 72 -1.44 -11.33 18.34
C GLU A 72 -1.11 -12.84 18.31
N LYS A 73 0.15 -13.22 18.06
CA LYS A 73 0.56 -14.64 18.13
C LYS A 73 0.42 -15.18 19.55
N HIS A 74 0.72 -14.37 20.57
CA HIS A 74 0.62 -14.76 21.97
C HIS A 74 -0.82 -14.82 22.49
N LEU A 75 -1.78 -14.24 21.76
CA LEU A 75 -3.21 -14.27 22.07
C LEU A 75 -3.96 -15.41 21.36
N ARG A 76 -3.32 -16.10 20.40
CA ARG A 76 -3.91 -17.29 19.76
C ARG A 76 -3.63 -18.53 20.64
N PRO A 77 -4.66 -19.27 21.07
CA PRO A 77 -4.50 -20.51 21.82
C PRO A 77 -3.84 -21.63 20.99
#